data_AF-A0AAA9TJB5-F1
#
_entry.id   AF-A0AAA9TJB5-F1
#
_cell.length_a   1.000
_cell.length_b   1.000
_cell.length_c   1.000
_cell.angle_alpha   90.00
_cell.angle_beta   90.00
_cell.angle_gamma   90.00
#
_symmetry.space_group_name_H-M   'P 1'
#
loop_
_entity.id
_entity.type
_entity.pdbx_description
1 polymer ?
#
loop_
_entity_poly.entity_id
_entity_poly.type
_entity_poly.pdbx_seq_one_letter_code
_entity_poly.pdbx_strand_id
1 'polypeptide(L)'
;MQVRKQVRTGHGTTHWFQIGKGVHQGCILSPCLFNFYAEYIMRNAGLEEAQAGIKIVRGNINNLRYADDTTLMAKFLLMKVKEESEKAGLKLNIQKTTIMASGPITSWQIDGETVETVTDFIFLGSKITEDGDCSHKIKRCLLLGRKSVINLDCLLKSRDITLPTKVRLVKAMVFPVVTYGCESWTVKKAERRRIDAFELWCWRRLLRVPWTARRSNQFFLKEISPGRSLEGLMLKLKLQYFGHLMGRTDSFEKDPDAGKD
;
A
#
# COMPACT_ATOMS: atom_id res chain seq x y z
N MET A 1 -25.20 -9.98 23.08
CA MET A 1 -25.39 -8.52 22.87
C MET A 1 -26.07 -8.34 21.50
N GLN A 2 -27.35 -7.98 21.43
CA GLN A 2 -28.05 -7.79 20.15
C GLN A 2 -27.80 -6.37 19.63
N VAL A 3 -27.11 -6.25 18.50
CA VAL A 3 -26.86 -4.96 17.84
C VAL A 3 -28.05 -4.63 16.93
N ARG A 4 -28.66 -3.45 17.13
CA ARG A 4 -29.73 -2.91 16.26
C ARG A 4 -29.20 -1.69 15.50
N LYS A 5 -29.74 -1.44 14.32
CA LYS A 5 -29.41 -0.25 13.49
C LYS A 5 -30.66 0.49 13.05
N GLN A 6 -30.48 1.77 12.74
CA GLN A 6 -31.43 2.62 12.04
C GLN A 6 -30.68 3.37 10.94
N VAL A 7 -31.33 3.68 9.83
CA VAL A 7 -30.74 4.44 8.71
C VAL A 7 -31.31 5.86 8.71
N ARG A 8 -30.44 6.86 8.65
CA ARG A 8 -30.85 8.25 8.44
C ARG A 8 -30.89 8.53 6.95
N THR A 9 -32.04 8.95 6.44
CA THR A 9 -32.25 9.37 5.04
C THR A 9 -32.62 10.85 4.98
N GLY A 10 -32.73 11.42 3.78
CA GLY A 10 -33.24 12.79 3.60
C GLY A 10 -34.69 13.00 4.06
N HIS A 11 -35.45 11.92 4.28
CA HIS A 11 -36.85 11.94 4.70
C HIS A 11 -37.04 11.62 6.20
N GLY A 12 -35.94 11.48 6.96
CA GLY A 12 -35.97 11.12 8.37
C GLY A 12 -35.25 9.81 8.69
N THR A 13 -35.51 9.27 9.87
CA THR A 13 -34.85 8.07 10.38
C THR A 13 -35.77 6.86 10.23
N THR A 14 -35.25 5.75 9.72
CA THR A 14 -36.02 4.49 9.63
C THR A 14 -36.30 3.90 11.01
N HIS A 15 -37.23 2.95 11.09
CA HIS A 15 -37.39 2.11 12.28
C HIS A 15 -36.13 1.28 12.55
N TRP A 16 -35.99 0.85 13.81
CA TRP A 16 -34.91 -0.05 14.22
C TRP A 16 -35.08 -1.43 13.60
N PHE A 17 -33.99 -2.00 13.10
CA PHE A 17 -33.93 -3.38 12.63
C PHE A 17 -32.72 -4.12 13.22
N GLN A 18 -32.81 -5.44 13.29
CA GLN A 18 -31.73 -6.30 13.78
C GLN A 18 -30.72 -6.58 12.68
N ILE A 19 -29.44 -6.63 13.05
CA ILE A 19 -28.38 -7.08 12.16
C ILE A 19 -28.19 -8.58 12.35
N GLY A 20 -28.46 -9.37 11.31
CA GLY A 20 -28.26 -10.82 11.33
C GLY A 20 -26.87 -11.29 10.89
N LYS A 21 -26.15 -10.49 10.09
CA LYS A 21 -24.83 -10.84 9.53
C LYS A 21 -23.89 -9.64 9.48
N GLY A 22 -22.59 -9.91 9.63
CA GLY A 22 -21.52 -8.93 9.51
C GLY A 22 -21.09 -8.29 10.83
N VAL A 23 -19.97 -7.56 10.77
CA VAL A 23 -19.39 -6.83 11.90
C VAL A 23 -19.76 -5.35 11.84
N HIS A 24 -19.72 -4.66 12.99
CA HIS A 24 -20.11 -3.25 13.07
C HIS A 24 -18.98 -2.33 12.58
N GLN A 25 -19.12 -1.73 11.39
CA GLN A 25 -18.16 -0.72 10.91
C GLN A 25 -17.96 0.41 11.94
N GLY A 26 -16.71 0.74 12.22
CA GLY A 26 -16.32 1.71 13.25
C GLY A 26 -16.22 1.14 14.67
N CYS A 27 -16.60 -0.12 14.91
CA CYS A 27 -16.32 -0.79 16.19
C CYS A 27 -14.86 -1.25 16.23
N ILE A 28 -14.19 -0.99 17.37
CA ILE A 28 -12.77 -1.28 17.61
C ILE A 28 -12.44 -2.77 17.42
N LEU A 29 -13.35 -3.68 17.78
CA LEU A 29 -13.14 -5.12 17.67
C LEU A 29 -13.45 -5.70 16.29
N SER A 30 -14.17 -4.96 15.43
CA SER A 30 -14.62 -5.48 14.14
C SER A 30 -13.49 -5.86 13.19
N PRO A 31 -12.37 -5.10 13.09
CA PRO A 31 -11.22 -5.52 12.29
C PRO A 31 -10.60 -6.84 12.76
N CYS A 32 -10.46 -7.04 14.07
CA CYS A 32 -9.91 -8.28 14.61
C CYS A 32 -10.81 -9.48 14.33
N LEU A 33 -12.12 -9.33 14.56
CA LEU A 33 -13.11 -10.38 14.26
C LEU A 33 -13.12 -10.75 12.78
N PHE A 34 -13.05 -9.74 11.90
CA PHE A 34 -12.95 -9.97 10.46
C PHE A 34 -11.68 -10.75 10.10
N ASN A 35 -10.52 -10.37 10.66
CA ASN A 35 -9.26 -11.07 10.40
C ASN A 35 -9.29 -12.52 10.88
N PHE A 36 -9.84 -12.81 12.07
CA PHE A 36 -10.00 -14.19 12.55
C PHE A 36 -10.89 -15.01 11.62
N TYR A 37 -11.98 -14.41 11.14
CA TYR A 37 -12.90 -15.07 10.22
C TYR A 37 -12.27 -15.34 8.85
N ALA A 38 -11.55 -14.36 8.31
CA ALA A 38 -10.81 -14.52 7.06
C ALA A 38 -9.71 -15.58 7.20
N GLU A 39 -9.01 -15.63 8.33
CA GLU A 39 -7.99 -16.64 8.60
C GLU A 39 -8.58 -18.06 8.64
N TYR A 40 -9.73 -18.25 9.29
CA TYR A 40 -10.46 -19.52 9.29
C TYR A 40 -10.75 -20.02 7.86
N ILE A 41 -11.23 -19.14 6.98
CA ILE A 41 -11.50 -19.48 5.58
C ILE A 41 -10.21 -19.89 4.85
N MET A 42 -9.13 -19.15 5.05
CA MET A 42 -7.86 -19.39 4.33
C MET A 42 -7.20 -20.71 4.75
N ARG A 43 -7.29 -21.08 6.03
CA ARG A 43 -6.82 -22.38 6.53
C ARG A 43 -7.64 -23.53 5.96
N ASN A 44 -8.96 -23.42 5.97
CA ASN A 44 -9.82 -24.45 5.39
C ASN A 44 -9.65 -24.60 3.87
N ALA A 45 -9.27 -23.52 3.18
CA ALA A 45 -8.96 -23.56 1.76
C ALA A 45 -7.61 -24.24 1.45
N GLY A 46 -6.86 -24.64 2.49
CA GLY A 46 -5.60 -25.38 2.37
C GLY A 46 -4.49 -24.57 1.71
N LEU A 47 -4.39 -23.28 2.06
CA LEU A 47 -3.36 -22.40 1.51
C LEU A 47 -1.97 -22.72 2.08
N GLU A 48 -1.86 -23.18 3.32
CA GLU A 48 -0.55 -23.46 3.94
C GLU A 48 0.10 -24.71 3.32
N GLU A 49 -0.71 -25.73 2.99
CA GLU A 49 -0.25 -26.98 2.38
C GLU A 49 -0.07 -26.88 0.86
N ALA A 50 -0.54 -25.78 0.25
CA ALA A 50 -0.48 -25.60 -1.18
C ALA A 50 0.97 -25.41 -1.66
N GLN A 51 1.44 -26.34 -2.49
CA GLN A 51 2.72 -26.26 -3.21
C GLN A 51 2.65 -25.29 -4.40
N ALA A 52 2.20 -24.06 -4.16
CA ALA A 52 2.02 -23.03 -5.17
C ALA A 52 2.39 -21.64 -4.64
N GLY A 53 2.57 -20.70 -5.57
CA GLY A 53 2.98 -19.34 -5.28
C GLY A 53 4.43 -19.05 -5.64
N ILE A 54 4.96 -17.96 -5.08
CA ILE A 54 6.35 -17.53 -5.30
C ILE A 54 7.22 -18.17 -4.23
N LYS A 55 8.13 -19.06 -4.67
CA LYS A 55 9.13 -19.67 -3.79
C LYS A 55 10.16 -18.63 -3.39
N ILE A 56 10.26 -18.39 -2.09
CA ILE A 56 11.32 -17.60 -1.47
C ILE A 56 12.18 -18.52 -0.59
N VAL A 57 13.30 -18.00 -0.09
CA VAL A 57 14.24 -18.77 0.76
C VAL A 57 13.54 -19.43 1.97
N ARG A 58 12.43 -18.85 2.44
CA ARG A 58 11.71 -19.27 3.66
C ARG A 58 10.38 -20.01 3.42
N GLY A 59 10.10 -20.44 2.19
CA GLY A 59 8.85 -21.12 1.84
C GLY A 59 8.14 -20.47 0.65
N ASN A 60 6.89 -20.84 0.41
CA ASN A 60 6.09 -20.28 -0.67
C ASN A 60 5.21 -19.15 -0.13
N ILE A 61 5.31 -17.96 -0.74
CA ILE A 61 4.28 -16.94 -0.56
C ILE A 61 3.22 -17.19 -1.63
N ASN A 62 1.99 -17.45 -1.21
CA ASN A 62 0.89 -17.72 -2.15
C ASN A 62 -0.30 -16.77 -2.01
N ASN A 63 -0.32 -15.94 -0.97
CA ASN A 63 -1.36 -14.95 -0.74
C ASN A 63 -0.79 -13.67 -0.11
N LEU A 64 -1.41 -12.54 -0.43
CA LEU A 64 -1.23 -11.25 0.25
C LEU A 64 -2.61 -10.76 0.65
N ARG A 65 -2.79 -10.45 1.95
CA ARG A 65 -4.10 -10.15 2.53
C ARG A 65 -4.06 -8.83 3.28
N TYR A 66 -5.04 -7.97 3.03
CA TYR A 66 -5.27 -6.75 3.77
C TYR A 66 -6.76 -6.44 3.83
N ALA A 67 -7.38 -6.67 4.99
CA ALA A 67 -8.84 -6.65 5.11
C ALA A 67 -9.47 -7.54 4.01
N ASP A 68 -10.40 -7.00 3.23
CA ASP A 68 -11.06 -7.71 2.12
C ASP A 68 -10.21 -7.81 0.84
N ASP A 69 -9.18 -6.96 0.69
CA ASP A 69 -8.27 -7.03 -0.45
C ASP A 69 -7.34 -8.25 -0.30
N THR A 70 -7.59 -9.29 -1.12
CA THR A 70 -6.75 -10.50 -1.18
C THR A 70 -6.18 -10.68 -2.57
N THR A 71 -4.86 -10.84 -2.67
CA THR A 71 -4.15 -11.25 -3.88
C THR A 71 -3.65 -12.67 -3.71
N LEU A 72 -4.00 -13.57 -4.63
CA LEU A 72 -3.53 -14.95 -4.67
C LEU A 72 -2.52 -15.14 -5.80
N MET A 73 -1.44 -15.87 -5.56
CA MET A 73 -0.35 -16.07 -6.52
C MET A 73 -0.51 -17.36 -7.35
N ALA A 74 -1.67 -18.01 -7.26
CA ALA A 74 -2.01 -19.17 -8.09
C ALA A 74 -3.51 -19.21 -8.39
N LYS A 75 -3.84 -19.42 -9.66
CA LYS A 75 -5.22 -19.42 -10.16
C LYS A 75 -6.13 -20.44 -9.45
N PHE A 76 -5.63 -21.65 -9.19
CA PHE A 76 -6.44 -22.71 -8.56
C PHE A 76 -6.79 -22.41 -7.09
N LEU A 77 -5.99 -21.59 -6.39
CA LEU A 77 -6.28 -21.19 -5.00
C LEU A 77 -7.54 -20.34 -4.91
N LEU A 78 -7.84 -19.56 -5.95
CA LEU A 78 -9.03 -18.71 -5.97
C LEU A 78 -10.32 -19.53 -5.92
N MET A 79 -10.36 -20.70 -6.58
CA MET A 79 -11.53 -21.59 -6.50
C MET A 79 -11.70 -22.18 -5.10
N LYS A 80 -10.62 -22.65 -4.47
CA LYS A 80 -10.67 -23.15 -3.09
C LYS A 80 -11.14 -22.08 -2.11
N VAL A 81 -10.59 -20.87 -2.21
CA VAL A 81 -10.98 -19.74 -1.36
C VAL A 81 -12.45 -19.35 -1.60
N LYS A 82 -12.92 -19.38 -2.86
CA LYS A 82 -14.34 -19.13 -3.18
C LYS A 82 -15.25 -20.14 -2.50
N GLU A 83 -14.98 -21.44 -2.65
CA GLU A 83 -15.79 -22.51 -2.07
C GLU A 83 -15.88 -22.40 -0.54
N GLU A 84 -14.74 -22.19 0.15
CA GLU A 84 -14.73 -22.02 1.60
C GLU A 84 -15.36 -20.69 2.06
N SER A 85 -15.20 -19.63 1.27
CA SER A 85 -15.86 -18.34 1.54
C SER A 85 -17.38 -18.46 1.48
N GLU A 86 -17.91 -19.21 0.51
CA GLU A 86 -19.35 -19.43 0.35
C GLU A 86 -19.93 -20.23 1.52
N LYS A 87 -19.22 -21.25 2.02
CA LYS A 87 -19.57 -21.99 3.25
C LYS A 87 -19.62 -21.05 4.47
N ALA A 88 -18.72 -20.07 4.49
CA ALA A 88 -18.67 -19.00 5.48
C ALA A 88 -19.65 -17.85 5.19
N GLY A 89 -20.53 -17.97 4.18
CA GLY A 89 -21.52 -16.94 3.86
C GLY A 89 -20.94 -15.63 3.31
N LEU A 90 -19.69 -15.64 2.82
CA LEU A 90 -19.07 -14.58 2.05
C LEU A 90 -19.15 -14.90 0.56
N LYS A 91 -19.30 -13.87 -0.28
CA LYS A 91 -19.35 -14.02 -1.74
C LYS A 91 -18.18 -13.29 -2.37
N LEU A 92 -17.53 -13.95 -3.32
CA LEU A 92 -16.51 -13.32 -4.16
C LEU A 92 -17.20 -12.29 -5.07
N ASN A 93 -16.61 -11.09 -5.18
CA ASN A 93 -17.04 -10.11 -6.16
C ASN A 93 -16.28 -10.33 -7.48
N ILE A 94 -16.86 -11.12 -8.38
CA ILE A 94 -16.21 -11.51 -9.64
C ILE A 94 -15.90 -10.28 -10.50
N GLN A 95 -16.80 -9.30 -10.57
CA GLN A 95 -16.63 -8.06 -11.33
C GLN A 95 -15.45 -7.20 -10.86
N LYS A 96 -15.06 -7.31 -9.58
CA LYS A 96 -13.87 -6.64 -9.03
C LYS A 96 -12.63 -7.54 -9.03
N THR A 97 -12.78 -8.81 -9.36
CA THR A 97 -11.66 -9.76 -9.36
C THR A 97 -10.96 -9.68 -10.71
N THR A 98 -9.67 -9.44 -10.68
CA THR A 98 -8.83 -9.36 -11.89
C THR A 98 -7.73 -10.42 -11.85
N ILE A 99 -7.39 -10.99 -13.00
CA ILE A 99 -6.20 -11.85 -13.15
C ILE A 99 -5.11 -11.09 -13.89
N MET A 100 -3.90 -11.30 -13.41
CA MET A 100 -2.68 -10.93 -14.09
C MET A 100 -1.76 -12.16 -14.14
N ALA A 101 -1.09 -12.38 -15.26
CA ALA A 101 -0.13 -13.48 -15.43
C ALA A 101 1.11 -12.99 -16.17
N SER A 102 2.22 -13.72 -16.02
CA SER A 102 3.51 -13.43 -16.66
C SER A 102 3.66 -14.09 -18.05
N GLY A 103 2.56 -14.54 -18.66
CA GLY A 103 2.55 -15.27 -19.92
C GLY A 103 1.16 -15.28 -20.56
N PRO A 104 0.96 -15.97 -21.71
CA PRO A 104 -0.31 -15.95 -22.43
C PRO A 104 -1.48 -16.37 -21.54
N ILE A 105 -2.51 -15.52 -21.46
CA ILE A 105 -3.67 -15.77 -20.61
C ILE A 105 -4.80 -16.30 -21.48
N THR A 106 -5.27 -17.49 -21.16
CA THR A 106 -6.56 -17.98 -21.65
C THR A 106 -7.68 -17.33 -20.85
N SER A 107 -8.72 -16.88 -21.55
CA SER A 107 -9.94 -16.36 -20.92
C SER A 107 -10.43 -17.34 -19.85
N TRP A 108 -10.79 -16.81 -18.68
CA TRP A 108 -11.25 -17.63 -17.57
C TRP A 108 -12.62 -17.18 -17.09
N GLN A 109 -13.44 -18.14 -16.70
CA GLN A 109 -14.78 -17.92 -16.19
C GLN A 109 -14.94 -18.53 -14.80
N ILE A 110 -15.63 -17.81 -13.94
CA ILE A 110 -16.12 -18.28 -12.64
C ILE A 110 -17.64 -18.11 -12.67
N ASP A 111 -18.39 -19.16 -12.39
CA ASP A 111 -19.87 -19.15 -12.39
C ASP A 111 -20.50 -18.58 -13.68
N GLY A 112 -19.84 -18.79 -14.83
CA GLY A 112 -20.28 -18.26 -16.13
C GLY A 112 -19.94 -16.79 -16.40
N GLU A 113 -19.36 -16.09 -15.42
CA GLU A 113 -18.85 -14.72 -15.57
C GLU A 113 -17.37 -14.74 -15.96
N THR A 114 -17.00 -14.00 -17.00
CA THR A 114 -15.60 -13.85 -17.41
C THR A 114 -14.84 -12.97 -16.43
N VAL A 115 -13.74 -13.47 -15.88
CA VAL A 115 -12.86 -12.70 -15.00
C VAL A 115 -11.96 -11.80 -15.84
N GLU A 116 -11.90 -10.51 -15.49
CA GLU A 116 -11.11 -9.54 -16.23
C GLU A 116 -9.62 -9.89 -16.17
N THR A 117 -8.97 -9.84 -17.33
CA THR A 117 -7.53 -10.04 -17.46
C THR A 117 -6.85 -8.69 -17.65
N VAL A 118 -5.88 -8.37 -16.80
CA VAL A 118 -5.22 -7.06 -16.76
C VAL A 118 -3.70 -7.18 -16.87
N THR A 119 -3.08 -6.19 -17.49
CA THR A 119 -1.60 -6.04 -17.56
C THR A 119 -1.04 -5.31 -16.34
N ASP A 120 -1.91 -4.65 -15.57
CA ASP A 120 -1.58 -4.00 -14.32
C ASP A 120 -2.77 -3.95 -13.38
N PHE A 121 -2.50 -3.96 -12.08
CA PHE A 121 -3.53 -3.76 -11.06
C PHE A 121 -3.03 -2.90 -9.90
N ILE A 122 -3.95 -2.34 -9.13
CA ILE A 122 -3.63 -1.54 -7.94
C ILE A 122 -3.84 -2.40 -6.71
N PHE A 123 -2.76 -2.63 -5.95
CA PHE A 123 -2.82 -3.27 -4.64
C PHE A 123 -2.36 -2.29 -3.57
N LEU A 124 -3.22 -1.99 -2.59
CA LEU A 124 -2.93 -1.05 -1.49
C LEU A 124 -2.37 0.29 -1.98
N GLY A 125 -2.98 0.85 -3.03
CA GLY A 125 -2.56 2.10 -3.67
C GLY A 125 -1.31 2.01 -4.55
N SER A 126 -0.67 0.84 -4.64
CA SER A 126 0.50 0.56 -5.46
C SER A 126 0.10 -0.11 -6.77
N LYS A 127 0.43 0.51 -7.90
CA LYS A 127 0.28 -0.12 -9.22
C LYS A 127 1.39 -1.15 -9.41
N ILE A 128 1.00 -2.38 -9.70
CA ILE A 128 1.86 -3.52 -10.04
C ILE A 128 1.63 -3.80 -11.53
N THR A 129 2.70 -3.84 -12.31
CA THR A 129 2.67 -4.05 -13.77
C THR A 129 3.36 -5.35 -14.14
N GLU A 130 3.01 -5.92 -15.30
CA GLU A 130 3.53 -7.21 -15.78
C GLU A 130 5.06 -7.24 -15.90
N ASP A 131 5.64 -6.12 -16.30
CA ASP A 131 7.08 -5.93 -16.41
C ASP A 131 7.76 -5.53 -15.09
N GLY A 132 7.00 -5.37 -14.00
CA GLY A 132 7.50 -4.94 -12.69
C GLY A 132 8.04 -3.50 -12.65
N ASP A 133 7.76 -2.66 -13.65
CA ASP A 133 8.31 -1.32 -13.74
C ASP A 133 7.71 -0.35 -12.71
N CYS A 134 8.56 0.12 -11.80
CA CYS A 134 8.17 1.09 -10.78
C CYS A 134 8.13 2.55 -11.29
N SER A 135 8.53 2.83 -12.54
CA SER A 135 8.72 4.20 -13.02
C SER A 135 7.41 5.00 -13.01
N HIS A 136 6.29 4.38 -13.38
CA HIS A 136 4.97 5.03 -13.31
C HIS A 136 4.57 5.39 -11.87
N LYS A 137 4.81 4.50 -10.92
CA LYS A 137 4.53 4.73 -9.50
C LYS A 137 5.39 5.86 -8.93
N ILE A 138 6.69 5.86 -9.22
CA ILE A 138 7.62 6.92 -8.81
C ILE A 138 7.17 8.27 -9.38
N LYS A 139 6.85 8.35 -10.67
CA LYS A 139 6.32 9.57 -11.31
C LYS A 139 5.05 10.07 -10.61
N ARG A 140 4.10 9.18 -10.31
CA ARG A 140 2.85 9.52 -9.62
C ARG A 140 3.12 10.10 -8.22
N CYS A 141 3.96 9.45 -7.42
CA CYS A 141 4.35 9.92 -6.09
C CYS A 141 5.03 11.31 -6.14
N LEU A 142 5.90 11.54 -7.11
CA LEU A 142 6.52 12.86 -7.32
C LEU A 142 5.49 13.94 -7.71
N LEU A 143 4.50 13.62 -8.55
CA LEU A 143 3.42 14.53 -8.90
C LEU A 143 2.54 14.87 -7.69
N LEU A 144 2.20 13.88 -6.88
CA LEU A 144 1.47 14.10 -5.62
C LEU A 144 2.29 14.95 -4.64
N GLY A 145 3.58 14.68 -4.50
CA GLY A 145 4.49 15.50 -3.70
C GLY A 145 4.55 16.95 -4.20
N ARG A 146 4.58 17.18 -5.52
CA ARG A 146 4.52 18.54 -6.09
C ARG A 146 3.24 19.25 -5.72
N LYS A 147 2.10 18.56 -5.81
CA LYS A 147 0.80 19.10 -5.39
C LYS A 147 0.82 19.49 -3.91
N SER A 148 1.38 18.64 -3.04
CA SER A 148 1.52 18.96 -1.61
C SER A 148 2.39 20.20 -1.35
N VAL A 149 3.50 20.37 -2.07
CA VAL A 149 4.33 21.58 -1.96
C VAL A 149 3.57 22.83 -2.40
N ILE A 150 2.79 22.74 -3.49
CA ILE A 150 1.96 23.85 -3.98
C ILE A 150 0.87 24.21 -2.97
N ASN A 151 0.24 23.23 -2.33
CA ASN A 151 -0.75 23.49 -1.29
C ASN A 151 -0.15 24.19 -0.07
N LEU A 152 1.15 23.98 0.20
CA LEU A 152 1.89 24.62 1.30
C LEU A 152 2.57 25.93 0.90
N ASP A 153 2.33 26.45 -0.31
CA ASP A 153 3.12 27.53 -0.90
C ASP A 153 3.10 28.82 -0.07
N CYS A 154 1.94 29.19 0.52
CA CYS A 154 1.81 30.36 1.38
C CYS A 154 2.69 30.25 2.64
N LEU A 155 2.69 29.07 3.30
CA LEU A 155 3.50 28.80 4.49
C LEU A 155 4.99 28.77 4.15
N LEU A 156 5.37 28.10 3.05
CA LEU A 156 6.77 28.02 2.63
C LEU A 156 7.32 29.39 2.21
N LYS A 157 6.47 30.31 1.72
CA LYS A 157 6.87 31.66 1.33
C LYS A 157 6.78 32.71 2.43
N SER A 158 6.06 32.46 3.53
CA SER A 158 5.91 33.41 4.66
C SER A 158 7.28 33.85 5.23
N ARG A 159 7.43 35.12 5.60
CA ARG A 159 8.65 35.63 6.26
C ARG A 159 8.66 35.34 7.77
N ASP A 160 7.48 35.06 8.33
CA ASP A 160 7.27 34.87 9.78
C ASP A 160 7.68 33.47 10.26
N ILE A 161 7.82 32.52 9.31
CA ILE A 161 8.24 31.15 9.61
C ILE A 161 9.74 31.01 9.34
N THR A 162 10.46 30.54 10.36
CA THR A 162 11.91 30.31 10.27
C THR A 162 12.26 29.21 9.26
N LEU A 163 13.43 29.34 8.63
CA LEU A 163 13.92 28.38 7.64
C LEU A 163 13.94 26.92 8.16
N PRO A 164 14.46 26.62 9.37
CA PRO A 164 14.45 25.25 9.89
C PRO A 164 13.05 24.68 10.05
N THR A 165 12.07 25.50 10.42
CA THR A 165 10.66 25.07 10.57
C THR A 165 10.04 24.74 9.22
N LYS A 166 10.32 25.52 8.17
CA LYS A 166 9.87 25.18 6.81
C LYS A 166 10.48 23.89 6.29
N VAL A 167 11.78 23.67 6.56
CA VAL A 167 12.45 22.41 6.20
C VAL A 167 11.79 21.22 6.90
N ARG A 168 11.45 21.36 8.19
CA ARG A 168 10.69 20.35 8.94
C ARG A 168 9.30 20.11 8.33
N LEU A 169 8.58 21.16 7.94
CA LEU A 169 7.27 21.03 7.29
C LEU A 169 7.35 20.21 5.99
N VAL A 170 8.31 20.51 5.11
CA VAL A 170 8.51 19.74 3.87
C VAL A 170 8.81 18.27 4.19
N LYS A 171 9.72 18.01 5.13
CA LYS A 171 10.07 16.64 5.53
C LYS A 171 8.91 15.88 6.18
N ALA A 172 8.02 16.55 6.90
CA ALA A 172 6.92 15.93 7.61
C ALA A 172 5.66 15.74 6.73
N MET A 173 5.41 16.66 5.79
CA MET A 173 4.15 16.69 5.03
C MET A 173 4.32 16.32 3.55
N VAL A 174 5.50 16.53 2.96
CA VAL A 174 5.74 16.28 1.53
C VAL A 174 6.51 14.99 1.32
N PHE A 175 7.61 14.79 2.06
CA PHE A 175 8.47 13.62 1.83
C PHE A 175 7.73 12.29 2.05
N PRO A 176 6.86 12.11 3.07
CA PRO A 176 6.10 10.86 3.22
C PRO A 176 5.20 10.53 2.03
N VAL A 177 4.66 11.55 1.35
CA VAL A 177 3.85 11.36 0.13
C VAL A 177 4.70 10.80 -1.01
N VAL A 178 5.95 11.27 -1.11
CA VAL A 178 6.88 10.86 -2.18
C VAL A 178 7.54 9.53 -1.88
N THR A 179 7.80 9.21 -0.61
CA THR A 179 8.45 7.97 -0.20
C THR A 179 7.47 6.83 0.08
N TYR A 180 6.16 7.03 -0.16
CA TYR A 180 5.14 6.03 0.13
C TYR A 180 5.37 4.72 -0.66
N GLY A 181 5.69 3.65 0.07
CA GLY A 181 5.95 2.33 -0.50
C GLY A 181 7.27 2.23 -1.27
N CYS A 182 8.21 3.16 -1.08
CA CYS A 182 9.50 3.17 -1.76
C CYS A 182 10.41 1.99 -1.44
N GLU A 183 10.13 1.30 -0.34
CA GLU A 183 10.78 0.08 0.12
C GLU A 183 10.73 -1.02 -0.94
N SER A 184 9.63 -1.05 -1.72
CA SER A 184 9.37 -2.03 -2.78
C SER A 184 9.89 -1.63 -4.17
N TRP A 185 10.44 -0.42 -4.34
CA TRP A 185 10.71 0.09 -5.69
C TRP A 185 12.06 -0.32 -6.23
N THR A 186 12.09 -0.76 -7.49
CA THR A 186 13.33 -0.82 -8.28
C THR A 186 13.62 0.56 -8.87
N VAL A 187 14.61 1.27 -8.29
CA VAL A 187 14.92 2.66 -8.67
C VAL A 187 16.07 2.71 -9.68
N LYS A 188 15.72 2.95 -10.95
CA LYS A 188 16.67 3.11 -12.08
C LYS A 188 17.41 4.45 -11.99
N LYS A 189 18.55 4.58 -12.68
CA LYS A 189 19.38 5.81 -12.70
C LYS A 189 18.58 7.06 -13.14
N ALA A 190 17.69 6.91 -14.12
CA ALA A 190 16.83 8.00 -14.58
C ALA A 190 15.84 8.47 -13.49
N GLU A 191 15.31 7.54 -12.69
CA GLU A 191 14.36 7.86 -11.62
C GLU A 191 15.06 8.52 -10.43
N ARG A 192 16.30 8.11 -10.09
CA ARG A 192 17.12 8.81 -9.09
C ARG A 192 17.30 10.28 -9.45
N ARG A 193 17.67 10.58 -10.70
CA ARG A 193 17.81 11.97 -11.18
C ARG A 193 16.52 12.77 -11.02
N ARG A 194 15.35 12.15 -11.20
CA ARG A 194 14.04 12.82 -11.01
C ARG A 194 13.74 13.08 -9.54
N ILE A 195 14.08 12.14 -8.65
CA ILE A 195 13.95 12.30 -7.20
C ILE A 195 14.84 13.45 -6.71
N ASP A 196 16.10 13.49 -7.16
CA ASP A 196 17.03 14.57 -6.82
C ASP A 196 16.54 15.93 -7.35
N ALA A 197 16.06 15.96 -8.60
CA ALA A 197 15.50 17.16 -9.19
C ALA A 197 14.25 17.66 -8.43
N PHE A 198 13.41 16.73 -7.95
CA PHE A 198 12.26 17.06 -7.12
C PHE A 198 12.69 17.64 -5.77
N GLU A 199 13.63 17.01 -5.08
CA GLU A 199 14.15 17.52 -3.80
C GLU A 199 14.71 18.94 -3.95
N LEU A 200 15.56 19.16 -4.96
CA LEU A 200 16.14 20.47 -5.24
C LEU A 200 15.08 21.49 -5.64
N TRP A 201 14.02 21.09 -6.34
CA TRP A 201 12.90 21.95 -6.66
C TRP A 201 12.15 22.41 -5.40
N CYS A 202 11.92 21.51 -4.43
CA CYS A 202 11.34 21.85 -3.12
C CYS A 202 12.17 22.92 -2.40
N TRP A 203 13.49 22.70 -2.33
CA TRP A 203 14.43 23.61 -1.66
C TRP A 203 14.51 24.99 -2.33
N ARG A 204 14.57 25.05 -3.66
CA ARG A 204 14.52 26.30 -4.41
C ARG A 204 13.26 27.10 -4.11
N ARG A 205 12.11 26.42 -4.10
CA ARG A 205 10.82 27.06 -3.85
C ARG A 205 10.71 27.61 -2.44
N LEU A 206 11.19 26.85 -1.45
CA LEU A 206 11.24 27.25 -0.05
C LEU A 206 12.17 28.46 0.18
N LEU A 207 13.31 28.54 -0.52
CA LEU A 207 14.23 29.69 -0.45
C LEU A 207 13.79 30.89 -1.31
N ARG A 208 12.72 30.74 -2.10
CA ARG A 208 12.20 31.79 -3.00
C ARG A 208 13.23 32.27 -4.02
N VAL A 209 14.17 31.41 -4.42
CA VAL A 209 15.20 31.77 -5.40
C VAL A 209 14.63 31.58 -6.81
N PRO A 210 14.56 32.65 -7.63
CA PRO A 210 14.09 32.54 -9.00
C PRO A 210 15.09 31.75 -9.85
N TRP A 211 14.61 31.09 -10.90
CA TRP A 211 15.46 30.30 -11.78
C TRP A 211 16.54 31.15 -12.48
N THR A 212 16.27 32.44 -12.70
CA THR A 212 17.18 33.42 -13.32
C THR A 212 18.42 33.70 -12.47
N ALA A 213 18.40 33.40 -11.17
CA ALA A 213 19.53 33.63 -10.28
C ALA A 213 20.73 32.68 -10.56
N ARG A 214 20.57 31.67 -11.43
CA ARG A 214 21.61 30.73 -11.88
C ARG A 214 22.47 30.15 -10.74
N ARG A 215 21.88 29.93 -9.56
CA ARG A 215 22.58 29.36 -8.39
C ARG A 215 22.80 27.86 -8.57
N SER A 216 23.98 27.38 -8.15
CA SER A 216 24.36 25.96 -8.24
C SER A 216 23.53 25.09 -7.28
N ASN A 217 23.39 23.80 -7.59
CA ASN A 217 22.73 22.85 -6.69
C ASN A 217 23.43 22.74 -5.33
N GLN A 218 24.77 22.85 -5.32
CA GLN A 218 25.57 22.81 -4.08
C GLN A 218 25.26 23.98 -3.16
N PHE A 219 24.99 25.18 -3.69
CA PHE A 219 24.57 26.33 -2.89
C PHE A 219 23.31 26.01 -2.09
N PHE A 220 22.27 25.47 -2.74
CA PHE A 220 21.01 25.13 -2.07
C PHE A 220 21.17 24.05 -1.00
N LEU A 221 22.01 23.04 -1.25
CA LEU A 221 22.27 21.97 -0.27
C LEU A 221 23.04 22.48 0.94
N LYS A 222 23.98 23.42 0.75
CA LYS A 222 24.71 24.07 1.86
C LYS A 222 23.79 24.96 2.69
N GLU A 223 22.95 25.76 2.02
CA GLU A 223 22.03 26.71 2.68
C GLU A 223 20.95 25.98 3.49
N ILE A 224 20.32 24.94 2.91
CA ILE A 224 19.28 24.17 3.59
C ILE A 224 19.87 23.24 4.65
N SER A 225 21.05 22.67 4.36
CA SER A 225 21.69 21.62 5.15
C SER A 225 20.69 20.59 5.69
N PRO A 226 20.00 19.84 4.80
CA PRO A 226 18.87 18.99 5.20
C PRO A 226 19.31 17.79 6.06
N GLY A 227 20.60 17.61 6.35
CA GLY A 227 21.15 16.46 7.08
C GLY A 227 21.13 15.15 6.29
N ARG A 228 20.02 14.84 5.61
CA ARG A 228 19.89 13.70 4.70
C ARG A 228 19.04 14.08 3.48
N SER A 229 19.48 13.63 2.30
CA SER A 229 18.73 13.76 1.06
C SER A 229 17.47 12.89 1.05
N LEU A 230 16.56 13.18 0.12
CA LEU A 230 15.38 12.36 -0.13
C LEU A 230 15.76 10.94 -0.58
N GLU A 231 16.76 10.81 -1.46
CA GLU A 231 17.30 9.48 -1.84
C GLU A 231 17.85 8.74 -0.60
N GLY A 232 18.59 9.44 0.27
CA GLY A 232 19.11 8.85 1.49
C GLY A 232 18.01 8.41 2.45
N LEU A 233 16.90 9.16 2.52
CA LEU A 233 15.72 8.77 3.30
C LEU A 233 15.08 7.49 2.73
N MET A 234 14.89 7.42 1.41
CA MET A 234 14.36 6.23 0.74
C MET A 234 15.25 5.01 0.95
N LEU A 235 16.57 5.18 0.89
CA LEU A 235 17.52 4.11 1.19
C LEU A 235 17.41 3.63 2.64
N LYS A 236 17.29 4.55 3.61
CA LYS A 236 17.03 4.17 5.00
C LYS A 236 15.75 3.35 5.13
N LEU A 237 14.65 3.78 4.52
CA LEU A 237 13.37 3.06 4.59
C LEU A 237 13.49 1.65 4.02
N LYS A 238 14.16 1.49 2.87
CA LYS A 238 14.49 0.18 2.28
C LYS A 238 15.28 -0.71 3.23
N LEU A 239 16.33 -0.17 3.85
CA LEU A 239 17.17 -0.92 4.79
C LEU A 239 16.40 -1.27 6.08
N GLN A 240 15.55 -0.38 6.57
CA GLN A 240 14.69 -0.67 7.73
C GLN A 240 13.69 -1.77 7.42
N TYR A 241 13.08 -1.73 6.25
CA TYR A 241 12.18 -2.79 5.80
C TYR A 241 12.91 -4.12 5.61
N PHE A 242 14.08 -4.09 4.99
CA PHE A 242 14.93 -5.28 4.89
C PHE A 242 15.29 -5.83 6.28
N GLY A 243 15.69 -4.98 7.22
CA GLY A 243 15.96 -5.37 8.60
C GLY A 243 14.74 -5.98 9.29
N HIS A 244 13.54 -5.43 9.08
CA HIS A 244 12.29 -5.99 9.57
C HIS A 244 11.98 -7.38 8.98
N LEU A 245 12.23 -7.59 7.69
CA LEU A 245 12.11 -8.90 7.06
C LEU A 245 13.12 -9.90 7.64
N MET A 246 14.35 -9.45 7.92
CA MET A 246 15.39 -10.30 8.49
C MET A 246 15.14 -10.65 9.96
N GLY A 247 14.75 -9.67 10.80
CA GLY A 247 14.52 -9.82 12.23
C GLY A 247 13.19 -10.47 12.63
N ARG A 248 12.30 -10.73 11.66
CA ARG A 248 11.07 -11.53 11.84
C ARG A 248 11.32 -13.04 11.93
N THR A 249 12.57 -13.48 12.07
CA THR A 249 13.01 -14.88 12.18
C THR A 249 12.26 -15.71 13.23
N ASP A 250 11.62 -15.10 14.24
CA ASP A 250 10.98 -15.84 15.35
C ASP A 250 9.44 -15.69 15.44
N SER A 251 8.75 -15.07 14.46
CA SER A 251 7.34 -14.64 14.69
C SER A 251 6.35 -14.73 13.52
N PHE A 252 6.70 -15.35 12.39
CA PHE A 252 5.73 -15.55 11.29
C PHE A 252 5.07 -16.93 11.27
N GLU A 253 5.59 -17.86 12.06
CA GLU A 253 4.92 -19.09 12.49
C GLU A 253 5.10 -19.19 14.00
N LYS A 254 4.06 -18.82 14.76
CA LYS A 254 3.85 -19.45 16.06
C LYS A 254 2.72 -20.43 15.84
N ASP A 255 3.06 -21.69 15.62
CA ASP A 255 2.15 -22.78 15.90
C ASP A 255 1.65 -22.63 17.34
N PRO A 256 0.34 -22.66 17.60
CA PRO A 256 -0.18 -22.71 18.96
C PRO A 256 0.11 -24.02 19.69
N ASP A 257 0.59 -25.05 19.01
CA ASP A 257 0.81 -26.38 19.59
C ASP A 257 2.29 -26.66 19.87
N ALA A 258 2.73 -26.14 21.01
CA ALA A 258 3.71 -26.85 21.82
C ALA A 258 3.08 -27.06 23.20
N GLY A 259 2.06 -27.93 23.22
CA GLY A 259 1.65 -28.62 24.43
C GLY A 259 2.87 -29.31 25.03
N LYS A 260 3.11 -29.00 26.30
CA LYS A 260 4.08 -29.70 27.14
C LYS A 260 3.61 -31.13 27.32
N ASP A 261 4.47 -32.07 26.97
CA ASP A 261 4.63 -33.32 27.70
C ASP A 261 6.01 -33.27 28.40
#